data_AF-A0A816Y9I9-F1
#
_entry.id   AF-A0A816Y9I9-F1
#
_cell.length_a   1.000
_cell.length_b   1.000
_cell.length_c   1.000
_cell.angle_alpha   90.00
_cell.angle_beta   90.00
_cell.angle_gamma   90.00
#
_symmetry.space_group_name_H-M   'P 1'
#
loop_
_entity.id
_entity.type
_entity.pdbx_description
1 polymer ?
#
loop_
_entity_poly.entity_id
_entity_poly.type
_entity_poly.pdbx_seq_one_letter_code
_entity_poly.pdbx_strand_id
1 'polypeptide(L)'
;MMASYPTKSSSINPPKPPPPSPVVCDKSYTCPAKSTCCCLYEYKGKCYSWGCCPYESATCCEDGSSCCPQAYPVCDLEAGTCRMKADSPLSVKALTRGPATATTKATNVLVSSS
;
A
#
# COMPACT_ATOMS: atom_id res chain seq x y z
N MET A 1 21.97 -28.00 52.60
CA MET A 1 22.66 -27.82 51.31
C MET A 1 21.69 -27.12 50.38
N MET A 2 21.95 -25.86 50.06
CA MET A 2 21.03 -24.99 49.30
C MET A 2 21.56 -24.92 47.88
N ALA A 3 20.88 -25.57 46.94
CA ALA A 3 21.17 -25.44 45.52
C ALA A 3 20.45 -24.19 45.01
N SER A 4 21.15 -23.05 45.04
CA SER A 4 20.69 -21.83 44.36
C SER A 4 20.82 -22.05 42.85
N TYR A 5 19.71 -22.39 42.23
CA TYR A 5 19.57 -22.36 40.78
C TYR A 5 19.67 -20.90 40.30
N PRO A 6 20.42 -20.60 39.23
CA PRO A 6 20.43 -19.26 38.67
C PRO A 6 19.02 -18.95 38.14
N THR A 7 18.41 -17.91 38.68
CA THR A 7 17.19 -17.31 38.12
C THR A 7 17.52 -16.80 36.73
N LYS A 8 16.84 -17.33 35.71
CA LYS A 8 16.87 -16.83 34.34
C LYS A 8 16.26 -15.43 34.30
N SER A 9 17.03 -14.44 34.74
CA SER A 9 16.75 -13.02 34.57
C SER A 9 17.17 -12.64 33.15
N SER A 10 16.22 -12.63 32.23
CA SER A 10 16.23 -11.78 31.02
C SER A 10 15.10 -12.19 30.10
N SER A 11 13.89 -11.70 30.40
CA SER A 11 12.92 -11.44 29.35
C SER A 11 13.33 -10.14 28.65
N ILE A 12 14.43 -10.18 27.90
CA ILE A 12 14.77 -9.10 26.98
C ILE A 12 13.88 -9.33 25.76
N ASN A 13 12.73 -8.67 25.72
CA ASN A 13 12.00 -8.53 24.47
C ASN A 13 12.96 -7.90 23.45
N PRO A 14 13.17 -8.50 22.27
CA PRO A 14 13.99 -7.88 21.24
C PRO A 14 13.44 -6.48 20.96
N PRO A 15 14.29 -5.46 20.72
CA PRO A 15 13.83 -4.13 20.38
C PRO A 15 12.89 -4.25 19.19
N LYS A 16 11.63 -3.88 19.39
CA LYS A 16 10.61 -3.89 18.34
C LYS A 16 11.21 -3.15 17.14
N PRO A 17 11.26 -3.77 15.94
CA PRO A 17 11.78 -3.09 14.78
C PRO A 17 11.06 -1.76 14.61
N PRO A 18 11.75 -0.68 14.21
CA PRO A 18 11.14 0.62 14.04
C PRO A 18 9.90 0.46 13.15
N PRO A 19 8.78 1.13 13.49
CA PRO A 19 7.58 1.06 12.68
C PRO A 19 7.95 1.42 11.24
N PRO A 20 7.46 0.67 10.25
CA PRO A 20 7.82 0.92 8.87
C PRO A 20 7.32 2.32 8.48
N SER A 21 8.18 3.09 7.82
CA SER A 21 7.92 4.50 7.53
C SER A 21 6.75 4.64 6.54
N PRO A 22 5.86 5.62 6.73
CA PRO A 22 4.79 5.90 5.78
C PRO A 22 5.37 6.39 4.45
N VAL A 23 4.67 6.07 3.35
CA VAL A 23 5.10 6.42 1.99
C VAL A 23 4.49 7.77 1.63
N VAL A 24 5.33 8.79 1.43
CA VAL A 24 4.87 10.12 1.04
C VAL A 24 4.64 10.14 -0.47
N CYS A 25 3.40 10.35 -0.90
CA CYS A 25 3.03 10.43 -2.31
C CYS A 25 3.24 11.83 -2.87
N ASP A 26 2.78 12.81 -2.10
CA ASP A 26 2.87 14.23 -2.43
C ASP A 26 2.92 15.05 -1.13
N LYS A 27 2.99 16.38 -1.23
CA LYS A 27 2.99 17.32 -0.09
C LYS A 27 1.75 17.15 0.80
N SER A 28 0.64 16.73 0.20
CA SER A 28 -0.67 16.63 0.84
C SER A 28 -1.18 15.20 1.00
N TYR A 29 -0.46 14.18 0.53
CA TYR A 29 -0.95 12.79 0.53
C TYR A 29 0.12 11.81 0.97
N THR A 30 -0.27 10.90 1.87
CA THR A 30 0.60 9.87 2.43
C THR A 30 -0.11 8.52 2.43
N CYS A 31 0.63 7.46 2.17
CA CYS A 31 0.18 6.08 2.25
C CYS A 31 0.81 5.36 3.44
N PRO A 32 0.16 4.31 3.97
CA PRO A 32 0.77 3.47 4.99
C PRO A 32 2.05 2.83 4.44
N ALA A 33 2.90 2.36 5.34
CA ALA A 33 4.12 1.70 4.92
C ALA A 33 3.83 0.45 4.08
N LYS A 34 4.81 0.01 3.29
CA LYS A 34 4.65 -1.12 2.34
C LYS A 34 3.58 -0.88 1.25
N SER A 35 3.15 0.36 1.05
CA SER A 35 2.18 0.73 0.03
C SER A 35 2.80 1.54 -1.10
N THR A 36 2.18 1.50 -2.27
CA THR A 36 2.59 2.30 -3.43
C THR A 36 1.60 3.42 -3.69
N CYS A 37 2.11 4.62 -3.93
CA CYS A 37 1.33 5.79 -4.31
C CYS A 37 0.97 5.73 -5.80
N CYS A 38 -0.32 5.83 -6.10
CA CYS A 38 -0.80 5.90 -7.47
C CYS A 38 -1.65 7.14 -7.69
N CYS A 39 -1.42 7.78 -8.84
CA CYS A 39 -2.22 8.91 -9.30
C CYS A 39 -3.64 8.42 -9.65
N LEU A 40 -4.66 8.97 -9.00
CA LEU A 40 -6.05 8.68 -9.37
C LEU A 40 -6.54 9.64 -10.46
N TYR A 41 -6.18 10.91 -10.34
CA TYR A 41 -6.56 11.95 -11.29
C TYR A 41 -5.34 12.78 -11.67
N GLU A 42 -4.83 12.50 -12.87
CA GLU A 42 -3.79 13.31 -13.49
C GLU A 42 -4.42 14.41 -14.34
N TYR A 43 -4.01 15.65 -14.13
CA TYR A 43 -4.41 16.77 -14.97
C TYR A 43 -3.20 17.67 -15.23
N LYS A 44 -2.89 17.90 -16.51
CA LYS A 44 -1.71 18.66 -16.97
C LYS A 44 -0.39 18.16 -16.36
N GLY A 45 -0.20 16.84 -16.26
CA GLY A 45 1.01 16.23 -15.71
C GLY A 45 1.19 16.41 -14.20
N LYS A 46 0.10 16.71 -13.48
CA LYS A 46 0.07 16.77 -12.01
C LYS A 46 -1.02 15.86 -11.48
N CYS A 47 -0.70 15.12 -10.43
CA CYS A 47 -1.66 14.33 -9.69
C CYS A 47 -2.40 15.19 -8.67
N TYR A 48 -3.71 15.32 -8.87
CA TYR A 48 -4.57 16.05 -7.93
C TYR A 48 -5.09 15.14 -6.82
N SER A 49 -5.18 13.84 -7.08
CA SER A 49 -5.63 12.85 -6.11
C SER A 49 -4.77 11.60 -6.19
N TRP A 50 -4.61 10.97 -5.02
CA TRP A 50 -3.72 9.84 -4.81
C TRP A 50 -4.47 8.69 -4.14
N GLY A 51 -4.13 7.47 -4.56
CA GLY A 51 -4.59 6.23 -3.97
C GLY A 51 -3.40 5.41 -3.49
N CYS A 52 -3.65 4.58 -2.49
CA CYS A 52 -2.68 3.66 -1.92
C CYS A 52 -2.93 2.24 -2.40
N CYS A 53 -1.91 1.64 -3.00
CA CYS A 53 -1.88 0.22 -3.28
C CYS A 53 -1.23 -0.51 -2.11
N PRO A 54 -1.83 -1.58 -1.56
CA PRO A 54 -1.28 -2.31 -0.42
C PRO A 54 -0.02 -3.14 -0.75
N TYR A 55 0.42 -3.12 -2.02
CA TYR A 55 1.66 -3.77 -2.45
C TYR A 55 2.80 -2.77 -2.56
N GLU A 56 3.97 -3.25 -2.18
CA GLU A 56 5.25 -2.59 -2.42
C GLU A 56 5.61 -2.71 -3.91
N SER A 57 5.94 -1.59 -4.54
CA SER A 57 6.23 -1.50 -5.99
C SER A 57 5.09 -1.99 -6.89
N ALA A 58 3.85 -1.65 -6.55
CA ALA A 58 2.69 -1.94 -7.40
C ALA A 58 2.74 -1.13 -8.71
N THR A 59 2.31 -1.73 -9.82
CA THR A 59 2.08 -1.00 -11.07
C THR A 59 0.73 -0.33 -11.01
N CYS A 60 0.71 0.96 -11.33
CA CYS A 60 -0.51 1.73 -11.36
C CYS A 60 -1.22 1.58 -12.70
N CYS A 61 -2.47 1.07 -12.71
CA CYS A 61 -3.26 1.02 -13.94
C CYS A 61 -3.81 2.40 -14.31
N GLU A 62 -3.99 2.63 -15.62
CA GLU A 62 -4.50 3.90 -16.19
C GLU A 62 -5.96 4.20 -15.82
N ASP A 63 -6.71 3.19 -15.41
CA ASP A 63 -8.07 3.35 -14.85
C ASP A 63 -8.10 4.24 -13.59
N GLY A 64 -6.95 4.52 -12.99
CA GLY A 64 -6.86 5.41 -11.84
C GLY A 64 -7.37 4.77 -10.55
N SER A 65 -8.20 3.71 -10.57
CA SER A 65 -8.75 3.10 -9.36
C SER A 65 -8.14 1.74 -8.98
N SER A 66 -7.51 1.07 -9.94
CA SER A 66 -7.01 -0.30 -9.83
C SER A 66 -5.49 -0.38 -9.92
N CYS A 67 -4.88 -1.29 -9.15
CA CYS A 67 -3.45 -1.55 -9.26
C CYS A 67 -3.09 -3.02 -9.22
N CYS A 68 -1.92 -3.27 -9.79
CA CYS A 68 -1.40 -4.60 -9.98
C CYS A 68 -0.10 -4.80 -9.21
N PRO A 69 0.13 -6.01 -8.67
CA PRO A 69 1.41 -6.34 -8.06
C PRO A 69 2.52 -6.35 -9.12
N GLN A 70 3.76 -6.13 -8.69
CA GLN A 70 4.94 -6.12 -9.57
C GLN A 70 5.10 -7.39 -10.42
N ALA A 71 4.62 -8.54 -9.93
CA ALA A 71 4.66 -9.81 -10.66
C ALA A 71 3.65 -9.87 -11.83
N TYR A 72 2.63 -9.01 -11.82
CA TYR A 72 1.59 -8.95 -12.84
C TYR A 72 1.43 -7.51 -13.34
N PRO A 73 2.45 -6.91 -13.98
CA PRO A 73 2.47 -5.49 -14.29
C PRO A 73 1.48 -5.09 -15.41
N VAL A 74 0.92 -6.04 -16.15
CA VAL A 74 0.00 -5.76 -17.26
C VAL A 74 -1.42 -5.63 -16.72
N CYS A 75 -1.96 -4.41 -16.76
CA CYS A 75 -3.34 -4.15 -16.38
C CYS A 75 -4.31 -4.50 -17.51
N ASP A 76 -5.20 -5.44 -17.27
CA ASP A 76 -6.33 -5.77 -18.12
C ASP A 76 -7.59 -5.11 -17.55
N LEU A 77 -7.91 -3.92 -18.06
CA LEU A 77 -9.01 -3.10 -17.57
C LEU A 77 -10.39 -3.67 -17.96
N GLU A 78 -10.47 -4.37 -19.09
CA GLU A 78 -11.71 -4.98 -19.56
C GLU A 78 -12.15 -6.15 -18.66
N ALA A 79 -11.20 -7.01 -18.27
CA ALA A 79 -11.46 -8.11 -17.35
C ALA A 79 -11.33 -7.71 -15.87
N GLY A 80 -10.76 -6.54 -15.56
CA GLY A 80 -10.46 -6.12 -14.19
C GLY A 80 -9.39 -6.99 -13.52
N THR A 81 -8.41 -7.45 -14.30
CA THR A 81 -7.35 -8.36 -13.85
C THR A 81 -5.96 -7.84 -14.21
N CYS A 82 -4.96 -8.41 -13.59
CA CYS A 82 -3.55 -8.14 -13.81
C CYS A 82 -2.90 -9.40 -14.38
N ARG A 83 -2.17 -9.25 -15.47
CA ARG A 83 -1.45 -10.35 -16.13
C ARG A 83 0.05 -10.16 -16.02
N MET A 84 0.79 -11.26 -16.07
CA MET A 84 2.26 -11.20 -16.08
C MET A 84 2.79 -10.66 -17.41
N LYS A 85 2.12 -11.02 -18.51
CA LYS A 85 2.35 -10.54 -19.87
C LYS A 85 0.99 -10.52 -20.60
N ALA A 86 0.88 -9.76 -21.70
CA ALA A 86 -0.36 -9.64 -22.48
C ALA A 86 -1.00 -11.00 -22.82
N ASP A 87 -0.17 -11.99 -23.20
CA ASP A 87 -0.59 -13.33 -23.62
C ASP A 87 -0.48 -14.40 -22.51
N SER A 88 -0.28 -14.00 -21.25
CA SER A 88 -0.14 -14.98 -20.18
C SER A 88 -1.51 -15.57 -19.79
N PRO A 89 -1.66 -16.90 -19.68
CA PRO A 89 -2.87 -17.52 -19.17
C PRO A 89 -3.07 -17.27 -17.66
N LEU A 90 -2.04 -16.73 -16.98
CA LEU A 90 -2.09 -16.41 -15.56
C LEU A 90 -2.50 -14.95 -15.38
N SER A 91 -3.73 -14.77 -14.90
CA SER A 91 -4.26 -13.49 -14.45
C SER A 91 -4.60 -13.55 -12.96
N VAL A 92 -4.35 -12.46 -12.25
CA VAL A 92 -4.78 -12.24 -10.87
C VAL A 92 -5.76 -11.09 -10.85
N LYS A 93 -6.68 -11.06 -9.90
CA LYS A 93 -7.64 -9.95 -9.81
C LYS A 93 -6.91 -8.64 -9.53
N ALA A 94 -7.29 -7.58 -10.22
CA ALA A 94 -6.75 -6.26 -9.93
C ALA A 94 -7.21 -5.82 -8.53
N LEU A 95 -6.32 -5.20 -7.77
CA LEU A 95 -6.67 -4.69 -6.46
C LEU A 95 -7.22 -3.29 -6.59
N THR A 96 -8.38 -3.07 -5.98
CA THR A 96 -8.90 -1.73 -5.77
C THR A 96 -8.01 -0.99 -4.79
N ARG A 97 -7.65 0.24 -5.14
CA ARG A 97 -6.85 1.12 -4.28
C ARG A 97 -7.62 1.53 -3.05
N GLY A 98 -6.89 1.72 -1.95
CA GLY A 98 -7.40 2.48 -0.81
C GLY A 98 -7.26 3.99 -1.04
N PRO A 99 -8.06 4.83 -0.36
CA PRO A 99 -7.84 6.27 -0.38
C PRO A 99 -6.48 6.61 0.26
N ALA A 100 -5.73 7.53 -0.33
CA ALA A 100 -4.56 8.08 0.34
C ALA A 100 -4.96 8.96 1.52
N THR A 101 -4.15 8.95 2.57
CA THR A 101 -4.37 9.79 3.74
C THR A 101 -3.95 11.20 3.40
N ALA A 102 -4.90 12.14 3.37
CA ALA A 102 -4.58 13.55 3.14
C ALA A 102 -3.93 14.14 4.41
N THR A 103 -2.81 14.83 4.23
CA THR A 103 -2.04 15.47 5.32
C THR A 103 -2.67 16.80 5.76
N THR A 104 -3.67 17.31 5.05
CA THR A 104 -4.39 18.54 5.41
C THR A 104 -5.16 18.32 6.73
N LYS A 105 -4.83 19.09 7.77
CA LYS A 105 -5.63 19.21 8.99
C LYS A 105 -7.06 19.67 8.63
N ALA A 106 -7.97 18.74 8.36
CA ALA A 106 -9.41 19.00 8.29
C ALA A 106 -10.17 17.68 8.45
N THR A 107 -10.65 17.47 9.68
CA THR A 107 -12.05 17.20 10.01
C THR A 107 -12.81 16.21 9.11
N ASN A 108 -13.15 15.06 9.69
CA ASN A 108 -14.27 14.18 9.29
C ASN A 108 -14.47 13.98 7.78
N VAL A 109 -13.66 13.14 7.15
CA VAL A 109 -14.16 12.33 6.03
C VAL A 109 -14.47 10.96 6.60
N LEU A 110 -15.71 10.84 7.07
CA LEU A 110 -16.38 9.55 7.19
C LEU A 110 -16.19 8.86 5.83
N VAL A 111 -15.32 7.85 5.78
CA VAL A 111 -15.34 6.88 4.70
C VAL A 111 -16.65 6.12 4.87
N SER A 112 -17.68 6.64 4.22
CA SER A 112 -18.96 5.96 4.03
C SER A 112 -18.66 4.66 3.30
N SER A 113 -18.51 3.60 4.08
CA SER A 113 -18.57 2.22 3.60
C SER A 113 -20.00 1.80 3.86
N SER A 114 -20.78 1.72 2.78
CA SER A 114 -22.19 1.37 2.72
C SER A 114 -22.54 0.08 3.45
#